data_AF-A0A4Q4WTH9-F1
#
_entry.id   AF-A0A4Q4WTH9-F1
#
_cell.length_a   1.000
_cell.length_b   1.000
_cell.length_c   1.000
_cell.angle_alpha   90.00
_cell.angle_beta   90.00
_cell.angle_gamma   90.00
#
_symmetry.space_group_name_H-M   'P 1'
#
loop_
_entity.id
_entity.type
_entity.pdbx_description
1 polymer ?
#
loop_
_entity_poly.entity_id
_entity_poly.type
_entity_poly.pdbx_seq_one_letter_code
_entity_poly.pdbx_strand_id
1 'polypeptide(L)'
;MSSPACCPECSDSPLSTTGNITGILTFAYALLASCLVFLAVIRTAESEIQQLHTSVRQTSRHIETLYSYFNGLDLVADQDLAAIQDPIKVALEDWRRTNQHLTAQVEELNNIPSGIRRWLVWWYRHKDILAGVAELRSEKDDLSALLLMYMSSKISTQTDHLWRLERLVIDGMDQKAAGAETK
;
A
#
# COMPACT_ATOMS: atom_id res chain seq x y z
N MET A 1 -81.26 14.45 -46.86
CA MET A 1 -79.90 14.67 -47.39
C MET A 1 -79.08 15.24 -46.25
N SER A 2 -78.31 14.39 -45.58
CA SER A 2 -77.48 14.74 -44.43
C SER A 2 -76.05 14.88 -44.93
N SER A 3 -75.50 16.09 -44.91
CA SER A 3 -74.09 16.30 -45.24
C SER A 3 -73.22 15.60 -44.20
N PRO A 4 -72.23 14.79 -44.62
CA PRO A 4 -71.27 14.21 -43.68
C PRO A 4 -70.39 15.34 -43.15
N ALA A 5 -70.42 15.55 -41.84
CA ALA A 5 -69.48 16.45 -41.18
C ALA A 5 -68.07 15.87 -41.37
N CYS A 6 -67.26 16.55 -42.18
CA CYS A 6 -65.83 16.30 -42.27
C CYS A 6 -65.23 16.52 -40.88
N CYS A 7 -64.80 15.44 -40.22
CA CYS A 7 -63.91 15.56 -39.07
C CYS A 7 -62.63 16.26 -39.55
N PRO A 8 -62.21 17.38 -38.94
CA PRO A 8 -60.89 17.91 -39.22
C PRO A 8 -59.89 16.82 -38.85
N GLU A 9 -58.98 16.52 -39.78
CA GLU A 9 -57.86 15.62 -39.55
C GLU A 9 -57.26 15.95 -38.18
N CYS A 10 -57.30 14.98 -37.26
CA CYS A 10 -56.59 15.05 -35.99
C CYS A 10 -55.09 15.01 -36.30
N SER A 11 -54.58 16.15 -36.78
CA SER A 11 -53.16 16.37 -36.98
C SER A 11 -52.54 16.47 -35.60
N ASP A 12 -51.64 15.53 -35.30
CA ASP A 12 -50.95 15.49 -34.02
C ASP A 12 -50.34 16.86 -33.74
N SER A 13 -50.77 17.45 -32.62
CA SER A 13 -50.40 18.81 -32.27
C SER A 13 -48.87 18.91 -32.20
N PRO A 14 -48.23 19.88 -32.89
CA PRO A 14 -46.77 19.96 -32.99
C PRO A 14 -46.09 19.99 -31.61
N LEU A 15 -46.77 20.52 -30.60
CA LEU A 15 -46.34 20.53 -29.20
C LEU A 15 -46.21 19.11 -28.60
N SER A 16 -47.13 18.20 -28.95
CA SER A 16 -47.12 16.79 -28.51
C SER A 16 -45.94 16.03 -29.14
N THR A 17 -45.72 16.25 -30.43
CA THR A 17 -44.59 15.66 -31.17
C THR A 17 -43.26 16.15 -30.62
N THR A 18 -43.12 17.45 -30.33
CA THR A 18 -41.91 17.98 -29.68
C THR A 18 -41.69 17.37 -28.29
N GLY A 19 -42.73 17.27 -27.47
CA GLY A 19 -42.64 16.67 -26.13
C GLY A 19 -42.12 15.23 -26.15
N ASN A 20 -42.64 14.40 -27.07
CA ASN A 20 -42.19 13.02 -27.24
C ASN A 20 -40.73 12.94 -27.70
N ILE A 21 -40.34 13.75 -28.68
CA ILE A 21 -38.95 13.79 -29.18
C ILE A 21 -38.00 14.24 -28.07
N THR A 22 -38.33 15.31 -27.35
CA THR A 22 -37.51 15.80 -26.24
C THR A 22 -37.40 14.73 -25.15
N GLY A 23 -38.48 14.06 -24.78
CA GLY A 23 -38.47 12.97 -23.80
C GLY A 23 -37.55 11.81 -24.22
N ILE A 24 -37.64 11.37 -25.48
CA ILE A 24 -36.77 10.31 -26.04
C ILE A 24 -35.30 10.74 -26.01
N LEU A 25 -35.01 11.98 -26.42
CA LEU A 25 -33.64 12.51 -26.42
C LEU A 25 -33.07 12.64 -25.01
N THR A 26 -33.85 13.13 -24.05
CA THR A 26 -33.42 13.22 -22.64
C THR A 26 -33.15 11.83 -22.06
N PHE A 27 -34.01 10.85 -22.34
CA PHE A 27 -33.79 9.47 -21.92
C PHE A 27 -32.53 8.86 -22.55
N ALA A 28 -32.35 9.03 -23.86
CA ALA A 28 -31.15 8.57 -24.56
C ALA A 28 -29.88 9.22 -24.00
N TYR A 29 -29.94 10.53 -23.69
CA TYR A 29 -28.84 11.25 -23.05
C TYR A 29 -28.51 10.67 -21.68
N ALA A 30 -29.52 10.41 -20.84
CA ALA A 30 -29.32 9.81 -19.51
C ALA A 30 -28.68 8.41 -19.60
N LEU A 31 -29.11 7.58 -20.56
CA LEU A 31 -28.50 6.27 -20.81
C LEU A 31 -27.04 6.39 -21.25
N LEU A 32 -26.73 7.32 -22.16
CA LEU A 32 -25.35 7.55 -22.60
C LEU A 32 -24.48 8.06 -21.45
N ALA A 33 -24.96 9.03 -20.67
CA ALA A 33 -24.26 9.54 -19.51
C ALA A 33 -23.99 8.42 -18.49
N SER A 34 -24.97 7.59 -18.18
CA SER A 34 -24.81 6.43 -17.30
C SER A 34 -23.77 5.44 -17.84
N CYS A 35 -23.76 5.18 -19.16
CA CYS A 35 -22.77 4.31 -19.80
C CYS A 35 -21.36 4.89 -19.71
N LEU A 36 -21.19 6.19 -19.92
CA LEU A 36 -19.90 6.88 -19.80
C LEU A 36 -19.37 6.83 -18.37
N VAL A 37 -20.21 7.10 -17.38
CA VAL A 37 -19.83 6.99 -15.96
C VAL A 37 -19.39 5.57 -15.63
N PHE A 38 -20.15 4.56 -16.07
CA PHE A 38 -19.80 3.16 -15.86
C PHE A 38 -18.46 2.79 -16.51
N LEU A 39 -18.20 3.20 -17.76
CA LEU A 39 -16.93 2.97 -18.44
C LEU A 39 -15.76 3.69 -17.76
N ALA A 40 -15.98 4.90 -17.25
CA ALA A 40 -14.95 5.63 -16.49
C ALA A 40 -14.55 4.87 -15.24
N VAL A 41 -15.52 4.36 -14.47
CA VAL A 41 -15.27 3.57 -13.26
C VAL A 41 -14.51 2.27 -13.58
N ILE A 42 -14.84 1.58 -14.69
CA ILE A 42 -14.11 0.37 -15.11
C ILE A 42 -12.65 0.70 -15.43
N ARG A 43 -12.39 1.79 -16.15
CA ARG A 43 -11.02 2.19 -16.49
C ARG A 43 -10.21 2.56 -15.25
N THR A 44 -10.83 3.22 -14.27
CA THR A 44 -10.17 3.55 -13.01
C THR A 44 -9.74 2.29 -12.26
N ALA A 45 -10.60 1.27 -12.18
CA ALA A 45 -10.26 0.01 -11.51
C ALA A 45 -9.01 -0.68 -12.08
N GLU A 46 -8.82 -0.65 -13.39
CA GLU A 46 -7.62 -1.22 -14.01
C GLU A 46 -6.35 -0.46 -13.59
N SER A 47 -6.41 0.87 -13.56
CA SER A 47 -5.30 1.70 -13.09
C SER A 47 -5.00 1.49 -11.60
N GLU A 48 -6.03 1.33 -10.77
CA GLU A 48 -5.90 1.08 -9.33
C GLU A 48 -5.23 -0.27 -9.06
N ILE A 49 -5.65 -1.33 -9.76
CA ILE A 49 -5.02 -2.67 -9.63
C ILE A 49 -3.54 -2.61 -10.00
N GLN A 50 -3.18 -1.91 -11.08
CA GLN A 50 -1.77 -1.76 -11.49
C GLN A 50 -0.96 -0.94 -10.48
N GLN A 51 -1.51 0.16 -9.97
CA GLN A 51 -0.88 0.96 -8.92
C GLN A 51 -0.67 0.14 -7.66
N LEU A 52 -1.65 -0.68 -7.29
CA LEU A 52 -1.54 -1.52 -6.11
C LEU A 52 -0.46 -2.59 -6.29
N HIS A 53 -0.46 -3.28 -7.43
CA HIS A 53 0.57 -4.27 -7.74
C HIS A 53 1.98 -3.70 -7.67
N THR A 54 2.19 -2.50 -8.23
CA THR A 54 3.50 -1.83 -8.15
C THR A 54 3.85 -1.41 -6.73
N SER A 55 2.88 -0.91 -5.95
CA SER A 55 3.07 -0.50 -4.55
C SER A 55 3.45 -1.68 -3.63
N VAL A 56 2.74 -2.80 -3.72
CA VAL A 56 3.03 -4.02 -2.94
C VAL A 56 4.42 -4.55 -3.28
N ARG A 57 4.75 -4.62 -4.58
CA ARG A 57 6.06 -5.08 -5.04
C ARG A 57 7.21 -4.17 -4.59
N GLN A 58 7.02 -2.86 -4.64
CA GLN A 58 8.01 -1.89 -4.19
C GLN A 58 8.23 -1.98 -2.68
N THR A 59 7.14 -2.10 -1.91
CA THR A 59 7.20 -2.31 -0.45
C THR A 59 7.95 -3.59 -0.14
N SER A 60 7.70 -4.66 -0.90
CA SER A 60 8.38 -5.94 -0.72
C SER A 60 9.90 -5.85 -0.88
N ARG A 61 10.34 -5.22 -1.97
CA ARG A 61 11.78 -5.01 -2.23
C ARG A 61 12.43 -4.17 -1.13
N HIS A 62 11.71 -3.16 -0.63
CA HIS A 62 12.23 -2.29 0.41
C HIS A 62 12.47 -3.06 1.72
N ILE A 63 11.51 -3.89 2.14
CA ILE A 63 11.64 -4.71 3.36
C ILE A 63 12.75 -5.75 3.19
N GLU A 64 12.86 -6.40 2.02
CA GLU A 64 13.96 -7.34 1.74
C GLU A 64 15.34 -6.68 1.83
N THR A 65 15.45 -5.45 1.34
CA THR A 65 16.69 -4.66 1.45
C THR A 65 16.99 -4.30 2.91
N LEU A 66 15.96 -3.92 3.68
CA LEU A 66 16.10 -3.64 5.11
C LEU A 66 16.61 -4.88 5.88
N TYR A 67 16.08 -6.05 5.52
CA TYR A 67 16.48 -7.32 6.11
C TYR A 67 17.91 -7.73 5.74
N SER A 68 18.34 -7.49 4.50
CA SER A 68 19.72 -7.81 4.10
C SER A 68 20.74 -6.94 4.87
N TYR A 69 20.40 -5.68 5.14
CA TYR A 69 21.21 -4.83 6.04
C TYR A 69 21.26 -5.41 7.45
N PHE A 70 20.13 -5.87 7.99
CA PHE A 70 20.07 -6.47 9.32
C PHE A 70 20.93 -7.75 9.42
N ASN A 71 20.83 -8.65 8.45
CA ASN A 71 21.67 -9.85 8.41
C ASN A 71 23.15 -9.53 8.23
N GLY A 72 23.49 -8.44 7.51
CA GLY A 72 24.86 -7.97 7.35
C GLY A 72 25.44 -7.28 8.60
N LEU A 73 24.58 -6.68 9.43
CA LEU A 73 24.92 -6.05 10.71
C LEU A 73 25.15 -7.11 11.79
N ASP A 74 26.09 -8.02 11.57
CA ASP A 74 26.55 -9.12 12.41
C ASP A 74 25.84 -9.26 13.77
N LEU A 75 24.60 -9.73 13.74
CA LEU A 75 23.75 -9.85 14.93
C LEU A 75 24.23 -10.92 15.91
N VAL A 76 25.18 -11.75 15.48
CA VAL A 76 25.73 -12.85 16.26
C VAL A 76 26.76 -12.35 17.27
N ALA A 77 27.35 -11.17 17.04
CA ALA A 77 28.43 -10.66 17.88
C ALA A 77 27.94 -9.98 19.18
N ASP A 78 26.66 -9.64 19.30
CA ASP A 78 26.15 -8.80 20.38
C ASP A 78 25.04 -9.51 21.15
N GLN A 79 25.43 -10.22 22.22
CA GLN A 79 24.58 -11.11 23.02
C GLN A 79 23.40 -10.36 23.66
N ASP A 80 23.57 -9.06 23.92
CA ASP A 80 22.53 -8.17 24.49
C ASP A 80 21.43 -7.83 23.48
N LEU A 81 21.69 -7.97 22.18
CA LEU A 81 20.72 -7.69 21.11
C LEU A 81 19.91 -8.94 20.69
N ALA A 82 20.22 -10.11 21.25
CA ALA A 82 19.50 -11.35 20.97
C ALA A 82 18.00 -11.25 21.30
N ALA A 83 17.64 -10.51 22.36
CA ALA A 83 16.24 -10.31 22.78
C ALA A 83 15.39 -9.56 21.74
N ILE A 84 16.01 -8.74 20.88
CA ILE A 84 15.33 -7.96 19.83
C ILE A 84 15.31 -8.72 18.49
N GLN A 85 16.19 -9.70 18.33
CA GLN A 85 16.30 -10.48 17.10
C GLN A 85 15.05 -11.34 16.82
N ASP A 86 14.53 -12.01 17.84
CA ASP A 86 13.39 -12.92 17.67
C ASP A 86 12.10 -12.17 17.30
N PRO A 87 11.72 -11.05 17.94
CA PRO A 87 10.59 -10.22 17.51
C PRO A 87 10.71 -9.73 16.06
N ILE A 88 11.91 -9.35 15.62
CA ILE A 88 12.14 -8.89 14.23
C ILE A 88 11.93 -10.04 13.24
N LYS A 89 12.42 -11.25 13.55
CA LYS A 89 12.22 -12.43 12.69
C LYS A 89 10.74 -12.79 12.58
N VAL A 90 10.03 -12.81 13.71
CA VAL A 90 8.58 -13.12 13.73
C VAL A 90 7.80 -12.08 12.93
N ALA A 91 8.01 -10.79 13.18
CA ALA A 91 7.35 -9.71 12.44
C ALA A 91 7.64 -9.79 10.92
N LEU A 92 8.86 -10.17 10.54
CA LEU A 92 9.23 -10.33 9.13
C LEU A 92 8.55 -11.54 8.49
N GLU A 93 8.42 -12.65 9.21
CA GLU A 93 7.72 -13.83 8.72
C GLU A 93 6.22 -13.59 8.56
N ASP A 94 5.61 -12.91 9.51
CA ASP A 94 4.20 -12.48 9.43
C ASP A 94 4.01 -11.54 8.24
N TRP A 95 4.85 -10.50 8.13
CA TRP A 95 4.82 -9.58 6.99
C TRP A 95 5.02 -10.31 5.65
N ARG A 96 5.91 -11.30 5.59
CA ARG A 96 6.13 -12.09 4.37
C ARG A 96 4.89 -12.90 4.00
N ARG A 97 4.21 -13.50 4.98
CA ARG A 97 2.95 -14.24 4.76
C ARG A 97 1.86 -13.31 4.23
N THR A 98 1.64 -12.17 4.87
CA THR A 98 0.64 -11.16 4.45
C THR A 98 0.94 -10.65 3.03
N ASN A 99 2.20 -10.30 2.76
CA ASN A 99 2.65 -9.83 1.45
C ASN A 99 2.46 -10.88 0.34
N GLN A 100 2.78 -12.16 0.61
CA GLN A 100 2.59 -13.25 -0.34
C GLN A 100 1.11 -13.46 -0.66
N HIS A 101 0.27 -13.45 0.38
CA HIS A 101 -1.17 -13.58 0.21
C HIS A 101 -1.75 -12.45 -0.65
N LEU A 102 -1.39 -11.20 -0.33
CA LEU A 102 -1.85 -10.03 -1.07
C LEU A 102 -1.33 -10.04 -2.53
N THR A 103 -0.06 -10.40 -2.74
CA THR A 103 0.53 -10.52 -4.07
C THR A 103 -0.22 -11.56 -4.91
N ALA A 104 -0.56 -12.72 -4.33
CA ALA A 104 -1.33 -13.75 -5.02
C ALA A 104 -2.74 -13.26 -5.41
N GLN A 105 -3.42 -12.54 -4.51
CA GLN A 105 -4.74 -11.97 -4.82
C GLN A 105 -4.69 -10.94 -5.95
N VAL A 106 -3.68 -10.07 -5.94
CA VAL A 106 -3.51 -9.04 -6.98
C VAL A 106 -3.13 -9.68 -8.31
N GLU A 107 -2.30 -10.71 -8.30
CA GLU A 107 -1.92 -11.47 -9.51
C GLU A 107 -3.13 -12.23 -10.09
N GLU A 108 -3.97 -12.83 -9.24
CA GLU A 108 -5.24 -13.45 -9.67
C GLU A 108 -6.13 -12.43 -10.40
N LEU A 109 -6.27 -11.22 -9.85
CA LEU A 109 -7.03 -10.13 -10.48
C LEU A 109 -6.44 -9.69 -11.82
N ASN A 110 -5.11 -9.63 -11.92
CA ASN A 110 -4.41 -9.22 -13.13
C ASN A 110 -4.61 -10.25 -14.27
N ASN A 111 -4.70 -11.54 -13.91
CA ASN A 111 -4.92 -12.64 -14.86
C ASN A 111 -6.37 -12.74 -15.38
N ILE A 112 -7.35 -12.09 -14.74
CA ILE A 112 -8.73 -12.02 -15.27
C ILE A 112 -8.71 -11.10 -16.50
N PRO A 113 -9.31 -11.46 -17.65
CA PRO A 113 -9.38 -10.58 -18.82
C PRO A 113 -10.01 -9.22 -18.49
N SER A 114 -9.53 -8.15 -19.13
CA SER A 114 -10.07 -6.80 -18.93
C SER A 114 -11.56 -6.73 -19.31
N GLY A 115 -12.31 -5.89 -18.57
CA GLY A 115 -13.74 -5.67 -18.79
C GLY A 115 -14.60 -5.77 -17.54
N ILE A 116 -15.91 -5.92 -17.74
CA ILE A 116 -16.93 -5.87 -16.68
C ILE A 116 -16.70 -6.94 -15.61
N ARG A 117 -16.27 -8.15 -16.01
CA ARG A 117 -16.01 -9.25 -15.08
C ARG A 117 -14.87 -8.91 -14.11
N ARG A 118 -13.76 -8.38 -14.61
CA ARG A 118 -12.62 -7.95 -13.78
C ARG A 118 -13.07 -6.85 -12.80
N TRP A 119 -13.86 -5.88 -13.28
CA TRP A 119 -14.40 -4.83 -12.43
C TRP A 119 -15.32 -5.35 -11.33
N LEU A 120 -16.24 -6.28 -11.64
CA LEU A 120 -17.12 -6.88 -10.63
C LEU A 120 -16.34 -7.62 -9.54
N VAL A 121 -15.32 -8.39 -9.95
CA VAL A 121 -14.45 -9.12 -9.02
C VAL A 121 -13.62 -8.13 -8.19
N TRP A 122 -13.06 -7.09 -8.82
CA TRP A 122 -12.37 -5.99 -8.13
C TRP A 122 -13.28 -5.35 -7.10
N TRP A 123 -14.48 -4.93 -7.48
CA TRP A 123 -15.43 -4.27 -6.58
C TRP A 123 -15.76 -5.12 -5.35
N TYR A 124 -15.97 -6.43 -5.54
CA TYR A 124 -16.24 -7.34 -4.45
C TYR A 124 -15.03 -7.50 -3.52
N ARG A 125 -13.82 -7.67 -4.07
CA ARG A 125 -12.59 -7.91 -3.31
C ARG A 125 -11.88 -6.64 -2.84
N HIS A 126 -12.28 -5.48 -3.32
CA HIS A 126 -11.60 -4.21 -3.10
C HIS A 126 -11.41 -3.92 -1.61
N LYS A 127 -12.44 -4.21 -0.80
CA LYS A 127 -12.38 -4.01 0.65
C LYS A 127 -11.36 -4.93 1.33
N ASP A 128 -11.34 -6.21 0.95
CA ASP A 128 -10.42 -7.20 1.52
C ASP A 128 -8.98 -6.84 1.14
N ILE A 129 -8.77 -6.41 -0.09
CA ILE A 129 -7.47 -5.96 -0.60
C ILE A 129 -7.01 -4.71 0.12
N LEU A 130 -7.88 -3.71 0.30
CA LEU A 130 -7.54 -2.50 1.07
C LEU A 130 -7.22 -2.82 2.53
N ALA A 131 -7.96 -3.75 3.14
CA ALA A 131 -7.68 -4.21 4.50
C ALA A 131 -6.30 -4.86 4.57
N GLY A 132 -5.97 -5.77 3.65
CA GLY A 132 -4.65 -6.41 3.59
C GLY A 132 -3.51 -5.41 3.32
N VAL A 133 -3.75 -4.37 2.52
CA VAL A 133 -2.77 -3.30 2.30
C VAL A 133 -2.55 -2.46 3.57
N ALA A 134 -3.63 -2.17 4.29
CA ALA A 134 -3.55 -1.44 5.56
C ALA A 134 -2.81 -2.24 6.62
N GLU A 135 -3.09 -3.55 6.72
CA GLU A 135 -2.38 -4.48 7.59
C GLU A 135 -0.89 -4.54 7.24
N LEU A 136 -0.56 -4.74 5.96
CA LEU A 136 0.82 -4.77 5.47
C LEU A 136 1.57 -3.46 5.78
N ARG A 137 0.87 -2.32 5.73
CA ARG A 137 1.44 -1.01 6.07
C ARG A 137 1.70 -0.90 7.57
N SER A 138 0.78 -1.36 8.40
CA SER A 138 0.95 -1.40 9.86
C SER A 138 2.16 -2.28 10.23
N GLU A 139 2.23 -3.50 9.70
CA GLU A 139 3.34 -4.43 9.94
C GLU A 139 4.69 -3.83 9.51
N LYS A 140 4.72 -3.11 8.37
CA LYS A 140 5.92 -2.39 7.93
C LYS A 140 6.32 -1.31 8.94
N ASP A 141 5.36 -0.54 9.44
CA ASP A 141 5.63 0.56 10.37
C ASP A 141 6.15 -0.01 11.71
N ASP A 142 5.58 -1.13 12.17
CA ASP A 142 6.06 -1.87 13.34
C ASP A 142 7.49 -2.40 13.15
N LEU A 143 7.78 -3.02 11.99
CA LEU A 143 9.13 -3.49 11.66
C LEU A 143 10.14 -2.32 11.63
N SER A 144 9.72 -1.18 11.08
CA SER A 144 10.56 0.02 11.00
C SER A 144 10.85 0.56 12.40
N ALA A 145 9.87 0.56 13.30
CA ALA A 145 10.06 0.96 14.69
C ALA A 145 11.01 0.01 15.44
N LEU A 146 10.85 -1.31 15.28
CA LEU A 146 11.77 -2.30 15.87
C LEU A 146 13.21 -2.12 15.36
N LEU A 147 13.38 -1.82 14.06
CA LEU A 147 14.69 -1.57 13.50
C LEU A 147 15.33 -0.29 14.05
N LEU A 148 14.56 0.79 14.19
CA LEU A 148 15.06 2.03 14.80
C LEU A 148 15.48 1.81 16.26
N MET A 149 14.70 1.03 17.01
CA MET A 149 15.03 0.67 18.38
C MET A 149 16.33 -0.12 18.44
N TYR A 150 16.51 -1.11 17.56
CA TYR A 150 17.76 -1.86 17.43
C TYR A 150 18.96 -0.95 17.13
N MET A 151 18.84 -0.07 16.13
CA MET A 151 19.92 0.84 15.74
C MET A 151 20.27 1.82 16.86
N SER A 152 19.27 2.35 17.56
CA SER A 152 19.47 3.22 18.72
C SER A 152 20.20 2.49 19.85
N SER A 153 19.79 1.26 20.16
CA SER A 153 20.45 0.44 21.18
C SER A 153 21.91 0.19 20.83
N LYS A 154 22.20 -0.17 19.57
CA LYS A 154 23.56 -0.40 19.09
C LYS A 154 24.44 0.85 19.18
N ILE A 155 23.92 2.01 18.80
CA ILE A 155 24.63 3.29 18.90
C ILE A 155 24.93 3.60 20.37
N SER A 156 23.98 3.35 21.28
CA SER A 156 24.20 3.54 22.72
C SER A 156 25.33 2.66 23.24
N THR A 157 25.30 1.35 22.93
CA THR A 157 26.34 0.40 23.35
C THR A 157 27.72 0.80 22.80
N GLN A 158 27.80 1.18 21.53
CA GLN A 158 29.05 1.66 20.93
C GLN A 158 29.56 2.94 21.59
N THR A 159 28.66 3.87 21.93
CA THR A 159 29.00 5.10 22.63
C THR A 159 29.56 4.79 24.03
N ASP A 160 28.96 3.85 24.75
CA ASP A 160 29.45 3.41 26.06
C ASP A 160 30.84 2.76 25.97
N HIS A 161 31.10 1.95 24.92
CA HIS A 161 32.41 1.38 24.68
C HIS A 161 33.47 2.45 24.41
N LEU A 162 33.14 3.48 23.62
CA LEU A 162 34.04 4.61 23.37
C LEU A 162 34.37 5.37 24.65
N TRP A 163 33.37 5.66 25.50
CA TRP A 163 33.59 6.30 26.79
C TRP A 163 34.47 5.47 27.73
N ARG A 164 34.34 4.14 27.71
CA ARG A 164 35.21 3.25 28.50
C ARG A 164 36.66 3.26 27.98
N LEU A 165 36.85 3.23 26.66
CA LEU A 165 38.17 3.32 26.07
C LEU A 165 38.85 4.65 26.38
N GLU A 166 38.13 5.76 26.30
CA GLU A 166 38.63 7.08 26.65
C GLU A 166 39.13 7.13 28.10
N ARG A 167 38.34 6.62 29.05
CA ARG A 167 38.77 6.54 30.46
C ARG A 167 40.03 5.70 30.64
N LEU A 168 40.10 4.52 30.01
CA LEU A 168 41.27 3.66 30.09
C LEU A 168 42.54 4.34 29.55
N VAL A 169 42.41 5.15 28.51
CA VAL A 169 43.53 5.92 27.95
C VAL A 169 43.97 7.02 28.92
N ILE A 170 43.02 7.77 29.51
CA ILE A 170 43.32 8.82 30.50
C ILE A 170 44.00 8.21 31.73
N ASP A 171 43.43 7.15 32.32
CA ASP A 171 43.97 6.49 33.50
C ASP A 171 45.38 5.95 33.24
N GLY A 172 45.63 5.42 32.03
CA GLY A 172 46.95 4.95 31.61
C GLY A 172 47.99 6.07 31.45
N MET A 173 47.56 7.25 31.00
CA MET A 173 48.43 8.43 30.90
C MET A 173 48.83 8.96 32.28
N ASP A 174 47.88 9.01 33.22
CA ASP A 174 48.12 9.46 34.60
C ASP A 174 49.08 8.51 35.35
N GLN A 175 48.90 7.20 35.20
CA GLN A 175 49.84 6.21 35.77
C GLN A 175 51.27 6.36 35.23
N LYS A 176 51.40 6.64 33.93
CA LYS A 176 52.72 6.84 33.30
C LYS A 176 53.40 8.12 33.78
N ALA A 177 52.63 9.19 34.01
CA ALA A 177 53.14 10.44 34.58
C ALA A 177 53.65 10.24 36.02
N ALA A 178 52.87 9.58 36.87
CA ALA A 178 53.26 9.29 38.25
C ALA A 178 54.53 8.43 38.39
N GLY A 179 54.75 7.49 37.45
CA GLY A 179 55.96 6.68 37.40
C GLY A 179 57.23 7.43 36.93
N ALA A 180 57.08 8.60 36.31
CA ALA A 180 58.21 9.40 35.83
C ALA A 180 58.77 10.34 36.91
N GLU A 181 57.97 10.76 37.90
CA GLU A 181 58.40 11.64 39.00
C GLU A 181 59.16 10.92 40.12
N THR A 182 59.16 9.59 40.13
CA THR A 182 59.79 8.76 41.17
C THR A 182 61.17 8.21 40.80
N LYS A 183 61.74 8.66 39.68
CA LYS A 183 63.11 8.36 39.25
C LYS A 183 63.97 9.61 39.23
#